data_AF-A0A1H9IN14-F1
#
_entry.id   AF-A0A1H9IN14-F1
#
_cell.length_a   1.000
_cell.length_b   1.000
_cell.length_c   1.000
_cell.angle_alpha   90.00
_cell.angle_beta   90.00
_cell.angle_gamma   90.00
#
_symmetry.space_group_name_H-M   'P 1'
#
loop_
_entity.id
_entity.type
_entity.pdbx_description
1 polymer ?
#
loop_
_entity_poly.entity_id
_entity_poly.type
_entity_poly.pdbx_seq_one_letter_code
_entity_poly.pdbx_strand_id
1 'polypeptide(L)'
;MTEFVKLPEIDLKKSSEINEAWIQQTIAENPEILGLGNVHVRDKERKQESGGRLDLLLENDDDENPIRYEVEIQLGETDASHIIRTIEYWDLEKNRYPAYDHVAVIIAEDITHRFLNVIHLFNKAIPIIALQMKAVKVGDKVSLIFTKVINLAPIASEIDDTDSYAKVDRQYWETKSCVKSLNMTDTLLSYIQKKAVGYELNYVKPYIGLSKDGIVNNFIYFKPKKEWVRLLVKAEQLESIDNSINQLGIEWRYNAKRNRYILTILPSDMENIEDLILLLTEAAYKE
;
A
#
# COMPACT_ATOMS: atom_id res chain seq x y z
N MET A 1 -17.61 -34.32 1.05
CA MET A 1 -16.60 -34.55 -0.02
C MET A 1 -16.57 -33.28 -0.84
N THR A 2 -15.39 -32.68 -1.01
CA THR A 2 -15.24 -31.47 -1.82
C THR A 2 -15.06 -31.89 -3.27
N GLU A 3 -15.87 -31.35 -4.18
CA GLU A 3 -15.81 -31.64 -5.62
C GLU A 3 -14.98 -30.56 -6.33
N PHE A 4 -14.04 -30.98 -7.18
CA PHE A 4 -13.22 -30.07 -7.97
C PHE A 4 -13.93 -29.74 -9.29
N VAL A 5 -14.00 -28.45 -9.62
CA VAL A 5 -14.50 -27.98 -10.91
C VAL A 5 -13.48 -27.02 -11.52
N LYS A 6 -13.08 -27.28 -12.78
CA LYS A 6 -12.29 -26.34 -13.56
C LYS A 6 -13.21 -25.33 -14.22
N LEU A 7 -13.00 -24.04 -13.92
CA LEU A 7 -13.73 -22.96 -14.58
C LEU A 7 -13.18 -22.73 -16.00
N PRO A 8 -14.03 -22.62 -17.04
CA PRO A 8 -13.60 -22.25 -18.37
C PRO A 8 -13.08 -20.81 -18.39
N GLU A 9 -11.85 -20.59 -18.86
CA GLU A 9 -11.30 -19.25 -19.12
C GLU A 9 -11.88 -18.69 -20.43
N ILE A 10 -12.06 -17.39 -20.48
CA ILE A 10 -12.55 -16.64 -21.65
C ILE A 10 -11.37 -15.81 -22.18
N ASP A 11 -11.06 -15.98 -23.48
CA ASP A 11 -10.13 -15.12 -24.21
C ASP A 11 -10.84 -13.79 -24.53
N LEU A 12 -10.55 -12.74 -23.76
CA LEU A 12 -11.26 -11.47 -23.86
C LEU A 12 -10.93 -10.76 -25.16
N LYS A 13 -9.70 -10.86 -25.66
CA LYS A 13 -9.30 -10.33 -26.97
C LYS A 13 -10.10 -10.91 -28.13
N LYS A 14 -10.55 -12.16 -28.03
CA LYS A 14 -11.42 -12.80 -29.05
C LYS A 14 -12.91 -12.71 -28.73
N SER A 15 -13.29 -12.22 -27.56
CA SER A 15 -14.68 -12.11 -27.15
C SER A 15 -15.38 -10.96 -27.88
N SER A 16 -16.53 -11.24 -28.50
CA SER A 16 -17.39 -10.20 -29.09
C SER A 16 -18.33 -9.56 -28.07
N GLU A 17 -18.57 -10.24 -26.95
CA GLU A 17 -19.53 -9.82 -25.92
C GLU A 17 -18.85 -9.03 -24.80
N ILE A 18 -17.60 -9.36 -24.49
CA ILE A 18 -16.83 -8.74 -23.40
C ILE A 18 -15.73 -7.91 -24.02
N ASN A 19 -15.87 -6.60 -23.93
CA ASN A 19 -14.91 -5.64 -24.43
C ASN A 19 -14.35 -4.78 -23.30
N GLU A 20 -13.40 -3.91 -23.65
CA GLU A 20 -12.73 -3.00 -22.73
C GLU A 20 -13.71 -2.11 -21.99
N ALA A 21 -14.72 -1.55 -22.68
CA ALA A 21 -15.74 -0.71 -22.08
C ALA A 21 -16.58 -1.44 -21.01
N TRP A 22 -16.88 -2.73 -21.23
CA TRP A 22 -17.57 -3.56 -20.23
C TRP A 22 -16.69 -3.80 -18.99
N ILE A 23 -15.38 -4.03 -19.19
CA ILE A 23 -14.43 -4.24 -18.09
C ILE A 23 -14.26 -2.95 -17.29
N GLN A 24 -14.07 -1.81 -17.97
CA GLN A 24 -14.01 -0.50 -17.33
C GLN A 24 -15.27 -0.23 -16.49
N GLN A 25 -16.45 -0.55 -17.02
CA GLN A 25 -17.71 -0.39 -16.28
C GLN A 25 -17.78 -1.32 -15.07
N THR A 26 -17.34 -2.57 -15.21
CA THR A 26 -17.32 -3.55 -14.11
C THR A 26 -16.39 -3.12 -12.98
N ILE A 27 -15.20 -2.63 -13.32
CA ILE A 27 -14.27 -2.03 -12.34
C ILE A 27 -14.89 -0.79 -11.73
N ALA A 28 -15.55 0.06 -12.52
CA ALA A 28 -16.11 1.29 -12.02
C ALA A 28 -17.25 1.08 -11.00
N GLU A 29 -18.04 0.01 -11.19
CA GLU A 29 -19.11 -0.38 -10.26
C GLU A 29 -18.58 -1.06 -9.00
N ASN A 30 -17.42 -1.71 -9.08
CA ASN A 30 -16.81 -2.40 -7.95
C ASN A 30 -15.28 -2.34 -8.01
N PRO A 31 -14.66 -1.20 -7.63
CA PRO A 31 -13.22 -0.99 -7.81
C PRO A 31 -12.35 -1.83 -6.85
N GLU A 32 -12.94 -2.36 -5.77
CA GLU A 32 -12.28 -3.25 -4.81
C GLU A 32 -11.73 -4.53 -5.47
N ILE A 33 -12.32 -4.97 -6.59
CA ILE A 33 -11.87 -6.17 -7.34
C ILE A 33 -10.41 -6.09 -7.81
N LEU A 34 -9.84 -4.88 -7.86
CA LEU A 34 -8.44 -4.67 -8.25
C LEU A 34 -7.44 -4.93 -7.10
N GLY A 35 -7.89 -5.02 -5.85
CA GLY A 35 -7.01 -5.21 -4.69
C GLY A 35 -6.03 -4.04 -4.47
N LEU A 36 -6.52 -2.82 -4.65
CA LEU A 36 -5.78 -1.56 -4.46
C LEU A 36 -6.07 -0.87 -3.12
N GLY A 37 -6.84 -1.50 -2.24
CA GLY A 37 -7.33 -0.92 -0.99
C GLY A 37 -8.66 -0.17 -1.19
N ASN A 38 -8.97 0.75 -0.28
CA ASN A 38 -10.20 1.57 -0.34
C ASN A 38 -10.05 2.66 -1.41
N VAL A 39 -10.46 2.37 -2.64
CA VAL A 39 -10.40 3.29 -3.78
C VAL A 39 -11.79 3.52 -4.34
N HIS A 40 -12.03 4.71 -4.86
CA HIS A 40 -13.26 5.04 -5.60
C HIS A 40 -12.92 5.58 -6.99
N VAL A 41 -13.90 5.53 -7.91
CA VAL A 41 -13.72 6.03 -9.28
C VAL A 41 -13.90 7.53 -9.30
N ARG A 42 -12.86 8.26 -9.71
CA ARG A 42 -12.91 9.71 -9.90
C ARG A 42 -13.37 10.09 -11.29
N ASP A 43 -12.87 9.41 -12.31
CA ASP A 43 -13.19 9.69 -13.71
C ASP A 43 -13.07 8.41 -14.54
N LYS A 44 -13.84 8.35 -15.62
CA LYS A 44 -13.80 7.26 -16.60
C LYS A 44 -13.62 7.86 -17.98
N GLU A 45 -12.74 7.28 -18.75
CA GLU A 45 -12.48 7.70 -20.12
C GLU A 45 -12.15 9.19 -20.16
N ARG A 46 -11.18 9.54 -19.32
CA ARG A 46 -10.74 10.90 -19.03
C ARG A 46 -9.86 11.41 -20.15
N LYS A 47 -10.30 12.46 -20.83
CA LYS A 47 -9.55 13.08 -21.93
C LYS A 47 -8.25 13.69 -21.44
N GLN A 48 -7.16 13.46 -22.17
CA GLN A 48 -5.84 14.01 -21.87
C GLN A 48 -5.47 15.15 -22.81
N GLU A 49 -4.69 16.12 -22.31
CA GLU A 49 -4.29 17.33 -23.04
C GLU A 49 -3.38 17.03 -24.24
N SER A 50 -2.56 15.98 -24.14
CA SER A 50 -1.71 15.47 -25.23
C SER A 50 -2.49 14.73 -26.32
N GLY A 51 -3.79 14.50 -26.12
CA GLY A 51 -4.61 13.59 -26.92
C GLY A 51 -4.71 12.19 -26.31
N GLY A 52 -5.74 11.45 -26.73
CA GLY A 52 -6.07 10.16 -26.12
C GLY A 52 -6.93 10.30 -24.86
N ARG A 53 -7.07 9.18 -24.15
CA ARG A 53 -8.07 9.04 -23.10
C ARG A 53 -7.59 7.98 -22.11
N LEU A 54 -7.52 8.36 -20.83
CA LEU A 54 -7.19 7.47 -19.72
C LEU A 54 -8.44 6.65 -19.37
N ASP A 55 -8.31 5.32 -19.31
CA ASP A 55 -9.46 4.43 -19.10
C ASP A 55 -10.18 4.72 -17.78
N LEU A 56 -9.44 4.69 -16.66
CA LEU A 56 -9.98 5.00 -15.35
C LEU A 56 -8.98 5.81 -14.52
N LEU A 57 -9.50 6.82 -13.82
CA LEU A 57 -8.79 7.49 -12.75
C LEU A 57 -9.46 7.08 -11.44
N LEU A 58 -8.74 6.34 -10.60
CA LEU A 58 -9.20 6.00 -9.25
C LEU A 58 -8.51 6.89 -8.22
N GLU A 59 -9.15 7.08 -7.08
CA GLU A 59 -8.63 7.90 -6.00
C GLU A 59 -8.85 7.23 -4.64
N ASN A 60 -7.86 7.37 -3.75
CA ASN A 60 -7.95 7.04 -2.33
C ASN A 60 -7.76 8.34 -1.53
N ASP A 61 -8.80 8.73 -0.79
CA ASP A 61 -8.86 9.96 0.02
C ASP A 61 -8.51 9.75 1.49
N ASP A 62 -8.25 8.51 1.92
CA ASP A 62 -8.02 8.16 3.33
C ASP A 62 -6.59 8.47 3.81
N ASP A 63 -5.72 8.97 2.92
CA ASP A 63 -4.33 9.29 3.21
C ASP A 63 -4.10 10.79 3.51
N GLU A 64 -3.06 11.09 4.31
CA GLU A 64 -2.58 12.48 4.52
C GLU A 64 -2.17 13.16 3.19
N ASN A 65 -1.84 12.35 2.16
CA ASN A 65 -1.72 12.75 0.77
C ASN A 65 -2.63 11.83 -0.06
N PRO A 66 -3.73 12.31 -0.65
CA PRO A 66 -4.59 11.48 -1.48
C PRO A 66 -3.81 10.88 -2.66
N ILE A 67 -4.09 9.61 -2.95
CA ILE A 67 -3.39 8.84 -4.00
C ILE A 67 -4.32 8.68 -5.19
N ARG A 68 -3.82 8.94 -6.39
CA ARG A 68 -4.49 8.64 -7.65
C ARG A 68 -3.84 7.46 -8.36
N TYR A 69 -4.70 6.65 -8.96
CA TYR A 69 -4.30 5.51 -9.77
C TYR A 69 -4.75 5.75 -11.21
N GLU A 70 -3.77 5.89 -12.11
CA GLU A 70 -4.00 6.02 -13.54
C GLU A 70 -4.01 4.62 -14.16
N VAL A 71 -5.22 4.08 -14.36
CA VAL A 71 -5.43 2.72 -14.84
C VAL A 71 -5.59 2.71 -16.35
N GLU A 72 -4.81 1.87 -17.02
CA GLU A 72 -4.95 1.52 -18.44
C GLU A 72 -5.17 0.01 -18.58
N ILE A 73 -6.06 -0.35 -19.49
CA ILE A 73 -6.53 -1.72 -19.72
C ILE A 73 -6.20 -2.11 -21.16
N GLN A 74 -5.74 -3.36 -21.33
CA GLN A 74 -5.52 -3.95 -22.65
C GLN A 74 -6.04 -5.38 -22.69
N LEU A 75 -6.84 -5.69 -23.72
CA LEU A 75 -7.22 -7.08 -24.01
C LEU A 75 -6.07 -7.80 -24.71
N GLY A 76 -5.79 -9.00 -24.24
CA GLY A 76 -4.69 -9.86 -24.65
C GLY A 76 -3.37 -9.54 -23.97
N GLU A 77 -2.29 -9.84 -24.69
CA GLU A 77 -0.93 -9.58 -24.21
C GLU A 77 -0.66 -8.07 -24.15
N THR A 78 0.00 -7.62 -23.07
CA THR A 78 0.60 -6.29 -22.99
C THR A 78 1.66 -6.10 -24.08
N ASP A 79 1.77 -4.88 -24.59
CA ASP A 79 2.83 -4.49 -25.50
C ASP A 79 3.51 -3.18 -25.05
N ALA A 80 4.47 -2.71 -25.85
CA ALA A 80 5.19 -1.48 -25.57
C ALA A 80 4.28 -0.24 -25.59
N SER A 81 3.29 -0.22 -26.48
CA SER A 81 2.35 0.90 -26.61
C SER A 81 1.45 1.01 -25.37
N HIS A 82 1.03 -0.12 -24.80
CA HIS A 82 0.30 -0.15 -23.54
C HIS A 82 1.11 0.50 -22.42
N ILE A 83 2.35 0.05 -22.20
CA ILE A 83 3.23 0.58 -21.13
C ILE A 83 3.49 2.08 -21.33
N ILE A 84 3.76 2.51 -22.57
CA ILE A 84 4.02 3.92 -22.88
C ILE A 84 2.79 4.78 -22.55
N ARG A 85 1.58 4.38 -23.01
CA ARG A 85 0.35 5.13 -22.71
C ARG A 85 0.11 5.28 -21.21
N THR A 86 0.25 4.20 -20.44
CA THR A 86 0.06 4.25 -18.98
C THR A 86 1.02 5.23 -18.32
N ILE A 87 2.30 5.20 -18.72
CA ILE A 87 3.32 6.11 -18.17
C ILE A 87 3.05 7.57 -18.58
N GLU A 88 2.66 7.81 -19.83
CA GLU A 88 2.32 9.16 -20.32
C GLU A 88 1.13 9.75 -19.56
N TYR A 89 0.07 8.97 -19.35
CA TYR A 89 -1.10 9.44 -18.59
C TYR A 89 -0.80 9.68 -17.12
N TRP A 90 0.01 8.82 -16.50
CA TRP A 90 0.54 9.06 -15.17
C TRP A 90 1.35 10.36 -15.08
N ASP A 91 2.26 10.61 -16.02
CA ASP A 91 3.09 11.82 -16.00
C ASP A 91 2.24 13.08 -16.17
N LEU A 92 1.25 13.04 -17.06
CA LEU A 92 0.31 14.15 -17.27
C LEU A 92 -0.53 14.46 -16.04
N GLU A 93 -1.14 13.46 -15.41
CA GLU A 93 -1.94 13.67 -14.20
C GLU A 93 -1.08 14.15 -13.03
N LYS A 94 0.13 13.58 -12.86
CA LYS A 94 1.09 14.01 -11.84
C LYS A 94 1.54 15.45 -12.02
N ASN A 95 1.83 15.86 -13.25
CA ASN A 95 2.22 17.24 -13.54
C ASN A 95 1.06 18.21 -13.36
N ARG A 96 -0.17 17.79 -13.69
CA ARG A 96 -1.37 18.61 -13.50
C ARG A 96 -1.77 18.74 -12.02
N TYR A 97 -1.59 17.70 -11.22
CA TYR A 97 -2.03 17.65 -9.82
C TYR A 97 -0.93 17.16 -8.85
N PRO A 98 0.19 17.89 -8.72
CA PRO A 98 1.35 17.45 -7.94
C PRO A 98 1.12 17.34 -6.42
N ALA A 99 -0.04 17.76 -5.92
CA ALA A 99 -0.44 17.60 -4.53
C ALA A 99 -0.87 16.16 -4.19
N TYR A 100 -1.15 15.34 -5.19
CA TYR A 100 -1.53 13.94 -5.04
C TYR A 100 -0.29 13.06 -5.24
N ASP A 101 -0.25 11.91 -4.57
CA ASP A 101 0.63 10.82 -5.00
C ASP A 101 -0.01 10.14 -6.22
N HIS A 102 0.79 9.74 -7.20
CA HIS A 102 0.28 9.15 -8.45
C HIS A 102 0.92 7.79 -8.73
N VAL A 103 0.10 6.82 -9.15
CA VAL A 103 0.50 5.44 -9.43
C VAL A 103 -0.06 5.00 -10.78
N ALA A 104 0.83 4.65 -11.70
CA ALA A 104 0.45 4.00 -12.96
C ALA A 104 -0.02 2.56 -12.69
N VAL A 105 -1.16 2.17 -13.25
CA VAL A 105 -1.70 0.81 -13.14
C VAL A 105 -1.90 0.21 -14.53
N ILE A 106 -1.19 -0.88 -14.81
CA ILE A 106 -1.25 -1.62 -16.07
C ILE A 106 -2.12 -2.86 -15.87
N ILE A 107 -3.18 -3.02 -16.66
CA ILE A 107 -4.06 -4.20 -16.62
C ILE A 107 -4.08 -4.90 -17.98
N ALA A 108 -3.71 -6.19 -18.03
CA ALA A 108 -3.82 -6.97 -19.27
C ALA A 108 -4.12 -8.45 -19.02
N GLU A 109 -4.59 -9.18 -20.05
CA GLU A 109 -4.82 -10.63 -19.93
C GLU A 109 -3.52 -11.39 -19.68
N ASP A 110 -2.48 -11.00 -20.41
CA ASP A 110 -1.14 -11.58 -20.25
C ASP A 110 -0.07 -10.48 -20.18
N ILE A 111 0.83 -10.63 -19.21
CA ILE A 111 1.99 -9.75 -19.06
C ILE A 111 3.21 -10.68 -19.06
N THR A 112 3.79 -10.85 -20.25
CA THR A 112 4.88 -11.80 -20.42
C THR A 112 6.11 -11.43 -19.60
N HIS A 113 6.95 -12.41 -19.31
CA HIS A 113 8.22 -12.20 -18.58
C HIS A 113 9.08 -11.08 -19.16
N ARG A 114 9.08 -10.89 -20.48
CA ARG A 114 9.79 -9.78 -21.13
C ARG A 114 9.28 -8.42 -20.64
N PHE A 115 7.96 -8.22 -20.64
CA PHE A 115 7.36 -6.96 -20.22
C PHE A 115 7.37 -6.78 -18.70
N LEU A 116 7.27 -7.86 -17.91
CA LEU A 116 7.51 -7.80 -16.47
C LEU A 116 8.89 -7.19 -16.14
N ASN A 117 9.94 -7.61 -16.85
CA ASN A 117 11.29 -7.08 -16.65
C ASN A 117 11.39 -5.59 -17.02
N VAL A 118 10.71 -5.18 -18.11
CA VAL A 118 10.69 -3.77 -18.55
C VAL A 118 9.94 -2.91 -17.53
N ILE A 119 8.76 -3.34 -17.10
CA ILE A 119 7.97 -2.61 -16.09
C ILE A 119 8.75 -2.52 -14.77
N HIS A 120 9.41 -3.60 -14.34
CA HIS A 120 10.25 -3.60 -13.15
C HIS A 120 11.41 -2.58 -13.23
N LEU A 121 12.00 -2.39 -14.41
CA LEU A 121 13.03 -1.37 -14.61
C LEU A 121 12.49 0.05 -14.37
N PHE A 122 11.29 0.35 -14.90
CA PHE A 122 10.62 1.64 -14.71
C PHE A 122 10.13 1.85 -13.28
N ASN A 123 9.71 0.78 -12.59
CA ASN A 123 9.13 0.84 -11.25
C ASN A 123 10.07 1.42 -10.18
N LYS A 124 11.37 1.54 -10.49
CA LYS A 124 12.37 2.22 -9.65
C LYS A 124 12.20 3.74 -9.61
N ALA A 125 11.62 4.34 -10.65
CA ALA A 125 11.49 5.78 -10.82
C ALA A 125 10.02 6.23 -10.94
N ILE A 126 9.17 5.36 -11.49
CA ILE A 126 7.75 5.58 -11.72
C ILE A 126 7.00 4.58 -10.85
N PRO A 127 6.12 4.98 -9.92
CA PRO A 127 5.33 4.04 -9.15
C PRO A 127 4.38 3.28 -10.09
N ILE A 128 4.65 1.99 -10.35
CA ILE A 128 3.85 1.15 -11.26
C ILE A 128 3.34 -0.08 -10.52
N ILE A 129 2.04 -0.34 -10.66
CA ILE A 129 1.40 -1.61 -10.34
C ILE A 129 1.00 -2.29 -11.65
N ALA A 130 1.23 -3.60 -11.76
CA ALA A 130 0.74 -4.37 -12.90
C ALA A 130 -0.16 -5.51 -12.42
N LEU A 131 -1.34 -5.61 -13.02
CA LEU A 131 -2.37 -6.61 -12.73
C LEU A 131 -2.59 -7.48 -13.97
N GLN A 132 -2.42 -8.80 -13.82
CA GLN A 132 -2.94 -9.74 -14.82
C GLN A 132 -4.41 -9.98 -14.58
N MET A 133 -5.22 -9.80 -15.61
CA MET A 133 -6.66 -10.02 -15.63
C MET A 133 -6.97 -11.38 -16.22
N LYS A 134 -7.91 -12.10 -15.62
CA LYS A 134 -8.51 -13.30 -16.20
C LYS A 134 -10.02 -13.20 -16.15
N ALA A 135 -10.69 -13.64 -17.21
CA ALA A 135 -12.12 -13.84 -17.21
C ALA A 135 -12.45 -15.34 -17.17
N VAL A 136 -13.33 -15.73 -16.27
CA VAL A 136 -13.79 -17.12 -16.14
C VAL A 136 -15.31 -17.19 -16.15
N LYS A 137 -15.86 -18.25 -16.74
CA LYS A 137 -17.29 -18.50 -16.75
C LYS A 137 -17.71 -19.24 -15.48
N VAL A 138 -18.71 -18.71 -14.77
CA VAL A 138 -19.31 -19.29 -13.57
C VAL A 138 -20.81 -19.41 -13.77
N GLY A 139 -21.27 -20.61 -14.17
CA GLY A 139 -22.65 -20.81 -14.64
C GLY A 139 -22.93 -19.95 -15.87
N ASP A 140 -23.95 -19.10 -15.81
CA ASP A 140 -24.30 -18.14 -16.88
C ASP A 140 -23.67 -16.76 -16.70
N LYS A 141 -22.78 -16.60 -15.71
CA LYS A 141 -22.12 -15.34 -15.40
C LYS A 141 -20.63 -15.39 -15.74
N VAL A 142 -20.03 -14.21 -15.79
CA VAL A 142 -18.58 -14.03 -15.95
C VAL A 142 -18.03 -13.44 -14.66
N SER A 143 -16.87 -13.94 -14.23
CA SER A 143 -16.09 -13.39 -13.14
C SER A 143 -14.74 -12.91 -13.67
N LEU A 144 -14.35 -11.69 -13.29
CA LEU A 144 -13.01 -11.16 -13.51
C LEU A 144 -12.15 -11.42 -12.27
N ILE A 145 -10.93 -11.89 -12.50
CA ILE A 145 -9.93 -12.13 -11.46
C ILE A 145 -8.71 -11.29 -11.81
N PHE A 146 -8.28 -10.45 -10.88
CA PHE A 146 -7.08 -9.62 -11.03
C PHE A 146 -5.98 -10.14 -10.10
N THR A 147 -4.80 -10.40 -10.68
CA THR A 147 -3.62 -10.87 -9.95
C THR A 147 -2.52 -9.83 -10.05
N LYS A 148 -2.07 -9.31 -8.91
CA LYS A 148 -0.96 -8.36 -8.87
C LYS A 148 0.35 -9.09 -9.17
N VAL A 149 0.94 -8.81 -10.34
CA VAL A 149 2.21 -9.41 -10.78
C VAL A 149 3.39 -8.46 -10.58
N ILE A 150 3.13 -7.16 -10.51
CA ILE A 150 4.09 -6.14 -10.04
C ILE A 150 3.38 -5.26 -9.03
N ASN A 151 4.02 -5.08 -7.87
CA ASN A 151 3.60 -4.12 -6.86
C ASN A 151 4.55 -2.93 -6.85
N LEU A 152 4.19 -1.85 -6.15
CA LEU A 152 5.06 -0.70 -5.95
C LEU A 152 6.43 -1.15 -5.46
N ALA A 153 7.49 -0.64 -6.09
CA ALA A 153 8.82 -0.83 -5.53
C ALA A 153 8.83 -0.20 -4.13
N PRO A 154 9.26 -0.93 -3.09
CA PRO A 154 9.46 -0.31 -1.80
C PRO A 154 10.46 0.82 -2.00
N ILE A 155 10.05 2.06 -1.71
CA ILE A 155 11.02 3.15 -1.62
C ILE A 155 12.03 2.70 -0.57
N ALA A 156 13.33 2.70 -0.91
CA ALA A 156 14.39 2.61 0.08
C ALA A 156 14.01 3.58 1.19
N SER A 157 13.71 3.03 2.37
CA SER A 157 13.01 3.82 3.36
C SER A 157 13.88 5.04 3.67
N GLU A 158 13.32 6.23 3.84
CA GLU A 158 14.07 7.40 4.37
C GLU A 158 14.76 7.10 5.72
N ILE A 159 14.53 5.91 6.27
CA ILE A 159 15.09 5.34 7.49
C ILE A 159 16.37 4.53 7.20
N ASP A 160 16.67 4.11 5.97
CA ASP A 160 17.99 3.54 5.64
C ASP A 160 19.08 4.62 5.62
N ASP A 161 18.71 5.91 5.59
CA ASP A 161 19.60 7.06 5.87
C ASP A 161 19.62 7.42 7.39
N THR A 162 19.30 6.47 8.26
CA THR A 162 19.25 6.64 9.74
C THR A 162 20.56 7.13 10.35
N ASP A 163 21.69 6.75 9.75
CA ASP A 163 23.02 7.12 10.23
C ASP A 163 23.29 8.63 10.17
N SER A 164 22.46 9.39 9.45
CA SER A 164 22.61 10.85 9.31
C SER A 164 21.82 11.67 10.34
N TYR A 165 20.88 11.07 11.08
CA TYR A 165 20.07 11.82 12.03
C TYR A 165 20.79 12.10 13.35
N ALA A 166 20.72 13.34 13.80
CA ALA A 166 21.24 13.72 15.11
C ALA A 166 20.54 12.92 16.22
N LYS A 167 21.34 12.13 16.96
CA LYS A 167 20.91 11.49 18.20
C LYS A 167 20.49 12.56 19.22
N VAL A 168 19.42 12.27 19.93
CA VAL A 168 18.89 13.09 21.02
C VAL A 168 18.64 12.19 22.21
N ASP A 169 18.35 12.78 23.36
CA ASP A 169 18.00 12.03 24.56
C ASP A 169 16.48 12.00 24.79
N ARG A 170 16.08 11.31 25.86
CA ARG A 170 14.69 11.26 26.32
C ARG A 170 14.18 12.66 26.70
N GLN A 171 15.00 13.49 27.35
CA GLN A 171 14.61 14.81 27.84
C GLN A 171 14.19 15.75 26.70
N TYR A 172 14.86 15.66 25.55
CA TYR A 172 14.44 16.33 24.32
C TYR A 172 13.00 15.97 23.94
N TRP A 173 12.66 14.68 23.97
CA TRP A 173 11.32 14.21 23.62
C TRP A 173 10.27 14.52 24.69
N GLU A 174 10.61 14.49 25.97
CA GLU A 174 9.70 14.93 27.05
C GLU A 174 9.29 16.40 26.87
N THR A 175 10.24 17.24 26.44
CA THR A 175 9.98 18.66 26.16
C THR A 175 9.18 18.85 24.87
N LYS A 176 9.49 18.09 23.82
CA LYS A 176 8.85 18.20 22.49
C LYS A 176 7.44 17.63 22.45
N SER A 177 7.20 16.54 23.17
CA SER A 177 5.93 15.81 23.24
C SER A 177 5.33 15.97 24.63
N CYS A 178 5.39 14.94 25.48
CA CYS A 178 5.12 15.02 26.92
C CYS A 178 5.60 13.74 27.61
N VAL A 179 5.71 13.75 28.93
CA VAL A 179 6.06 12.56 29.73
C VAL A 179 5.06 11.42 29.52
N LYS A 180 3.76 11.74 29.39
CA LYS A 180 2.69 10.75 29.22
C LYS A 180 2.86 9.93 27.94
N SER A 181 3.15 10.56 26.80
CA SER A 181 3.32 9.84 25.53
C SER A 181 4.63 9.06 25.46
N LEU A 182 5.67 9.47 26.19
CA LEU A 182 6.86 8.64 26.35
C LEU A 182 6.62 7.42 27.23
N ASN A 183 5.85 7.53 28.31
CA ASN A 183 5.46 6.37 29.10
C ASN A 183 4.63 5.37 28.26
N MET A 184 3.73 5.87 27.40
CA MET A 184 3.03 5.01 26.43
C MET A 184 4.02 4.31 25.49
N THR A 185 5.03 5.04 25.00
CA THR A 185 6.08 4.47 24.13
C THR A 185 6.88 3.38 24.84
N ASP A 186 7.21 3.56 26.12
CA ASP A 186 7.89 2.56 26.94
C ASP A 186 7.03 1.29 27.11
N THR A 187 5.72 1.45 27.36
CA THR A 187 4.79 0.32 27.43
C THR A 187 4.68 -0.41 26.09
N LEU A 188 4.57 0.31 24.97
CA LEU A 188 4.54 -0.30 23.63
C LEU A 188 5.82 -1.08 23.33
N LEU A 189 7.00 -0.54 23.70
CA LEU A 189 8.27 -1.26 23.61
C LEU A 189 8.21 -2.57 24.41
N SER A 190 7.67 -2.55 25.62
CA SER A 190 7.60 -3.75 26.46
C SER A 190 6.79 -4.88 25.81
N TYR A 191 5.76 -4.55 25.03
CA TYR A 191 4.98 -5.52 24.26
C TYR A 191 5.76 -6.03 23.04
N ILE A 192 6.43 -5.13 22.30
CA ILE A 192 7.30 -5.51 21.17
C ILE A 192 8.39 -6.49 21.64
N GLN A 193 9.00 -6.22 22.80
CA GLN A 193 10.07 -7.05 23.38
C GLN A 193 9.61 -8.48 23.73
N LYS A 194 8.31 -8.74 23.86
CA LYS A 194 7.78 -10.12 24.06
C LYS A 194 8.00 -11.00 22.82
N LYS A 195 8.16 -10.40 21.64
CA LYS A 195 8.40 -11.11 20.36
C LYS A 195 9.79 -10.80 19.78
N ALA A 196 10.27 -9.57 19.96
CA ALA A 196 11.57 -9.11 19.47
C ALA A 196 12.51 -8.80 20.66
N VAL A 197 13.10 -9.85 21.23
CA VAL A 197 13.94 -9.75 22.44
C VAL A 197 15.24 -8.98 22.16
N GLY A 198 15.60 -8.09 23.10
CA GLY A 198 16.86 -7.35 23.08
C GLY A 198 16.80 -6.00 22.34
N TYR A 199 15.64 -5.60 21.83
CA TYR A 199 15.45 -4.29 21.23
C TYR A 199 15.25 -3.20 22.28
N GLU A 200 15.82 -2.02 22.05
CA GLU A 200 15.72 -0.83 22.89
C GLU A 200 15.32 0.41 22.07
N LEU A 201 14.87 1.47 22.76
CA LEU A 201 14.50 2.73 22.09
C LEU A 201 15.73 3.51 21.64
N ASN A 202 15.78 3.84 20.36
CA ASN A 202 16.81 4.69 19.76
C ASN A 202 16.24 6.09 19.47
N TYR A 203 16.70 7.10 20.21
CA TYR A 203 16.15 8.46 20.15
C TYR A 203 16.87 9.32 19.11
N VAL A 204 16.14 9.78 18.09
CA VAL A 204 16.63 10.76 17.09
C VAL A 204 15.64 11.92 16.95
N LYS A 205 16.05 13.03 16.32
CA LYS A 205 15.17 14.21 16.17
C LYS A 205 13.82 13.90 15.49
N PRO A 206 13.75 13.12 14.38
CA PRO A 206 12.50 12.97 13.64
C PRO A 206 11.50 11.98 14.26
N TYR A 207 11.98 10.97 14.99
CA TYR A 207 11.18 9.90 15.60
C TYR A 207 11.97 9.16 16.70
N ILE A 208 11.33 8.22 17.40
CA ILE A 208 11.98 7.25 18.30
C ILE A 208 11.94 5.89 17.61
N GLY A 209 13.10 5.34 17.30
CA GLY A 209 13.27 4.06 16.60
C GLY A 209 13.57 2.90 17.56
N LEU A 210 13.98 1.79 16.98
CA LEU A 210 14.44 0.59 17.65
C LEU A 210 15.88 0.26 17.25
N SER A 211 16.66 -0.19 18.22
CA SER A 211 17.99 -0.78 17.99
C SER A 211 18.18 -2.04 18.81
N LYS A 212 19.07 -2.92 18.36
CA LYS A 212 19.49 -4.12 19.10
C LYS A 212 21.00 -4.21 19.01
N ASP A 213 21.68 -4.33 20.15
CA ASP A 213 23.14 -4.39 20.24
C ASP A 213 23.84 -3.21 19.51
N GLY A 214 23.25 -2.01 19.60
CA GLY A 214 23.72 -0.80 18.92
C GLY A 214 23.43 -0.73 17.42
N ILE A 215 22.84 -1.76 16.82
CA ILE A 215 22.43 -1.79 15.41
C ILE A 215 20.99 -1.30 15.30
N VAL A 216 20.78 -0.22 14.54
CA VAL A 216 19.44 0.33 14.30
C VAL A 216 18.66 -0.60 13.37
N ASN A 217 17.45 -0.97 13.77
CA ASN A 217 16.53 -1.73 12.93
C ASN A 217 15.08 -1.33 13.28
N ASN A 218 14.58 -0.37 12.51
CA ASN A 218 13.30 0.30 12.72
C ASN A 218 12.15 -0.41 11.97
N PHE A 219 11.96 -1.70 12.22
CA PHE A 219 10.77 -2.42 11.71
C PHE A 219 9.47 -1.87 12.36
N ILE A 220 9.59 -1.31 13.56
CA ILE A 220 8.60 -0.45 14.22
C ILE A 220 9.29 0.83 14.67
N TYR A 221 8.60 1.97 14.61
CA TYR A 221 9.06 3.21 15.23
C TYR A 221 7.90 4.13 15.62
N PHE A 222 8.20 5.10 16.48
CA PHE A 222 7.24 5.94 17.17
C PHE A 222 7.43 7.42 16.84
N LYS A 223 6.33 8.13 16.71
CA LYS A 223 6.30 9.60 16.70
C LYS A 223 5.39 10.09 17.81
N PRO A 224 5.90 10.24 19.05
CA PRO A 224 5.13 10.78 20.16
C PRO A 224 4.67 12.22 19.91
N LYS A 225 3.44 12.53 20.28
CA LYS A 225 2.86 13.87 20.35
C LYS A 225 2.37 14.13 21.77
N LYS A 226 1.73 15.29 21.99
CA LYS A 226 1.21 15.67 23.31
C LYS A 226 0.07 14.76 23.78
N GLU A 227 -0.82 14.40 22.85
CA GLU A 227 -2.05 13.66 23.18
C GLU A 227 -2.03 12.19 22.75
N TRP A 228 -1.13 11.79 21.85
CA TRP A 228 -1.11 10.47 21.25
C TRP A 228 0.30 10.04 20.83
N VAL A 229 0.48 8.77 20.52
CA VAL A 229 1.70 8.21 19.90
C VAL A 229 1.34 7.66 18.54
N ARG A 230 1.98 8.15 17.48
CA ARG A 230 1.83 7.52 16.16
C ARG A 230 2.81 6.37 16.05
N LEU A 231 2.28 5.19 15.81
CA LEU A 231 3.01 3.95 15.63
C LEU A 231 3.11 3.64 14.13
N LEU A 232 4.32 3.37 13.66
CA LEU A 232 4.60 3.08 12.26
C LEU A 232 5.23 1.69 12.18
N VAL A 233 4.56 0.75 11.51
CA VAL A 233 4.92 -0.69 11.49
C VAL A 233 5.16 -1.15 10.06
N LYS A 234 6.38 -1.59 9.74
CA LYS A 234 6.77 -2.08 8.41
C LYS A 234 6.32 -3.54 8.23
N ALA A 235 5.10 -3.73 7.76
CA ALA A 235 4.51 -5.03 7.47
C ALA A 235 3.63 -4.94 6.20
N GLU A 236 3.44 -6.09 5.53
CA GLU A 236 2.47 -6.20 4.44
C GLU A 236 1.04 -6.06 4.97
N GLN A 237 0.14 -5.50 4.15
CA GLN A 237 -1.26 -5.39 4.53
C GLN A 237 -1.94 -6.75 4.52
N LEU A 238 -2.54 -7.13 5.65
CA LEU A 238 -3.29 -8.36 5.83
C LEU A 238 -4.65 -8.05 6.44
N GLU A 239 -5.71 -8.61 5.87
CA GLU A 239 -7.09 -8.42 6.33
C GLU A 239 -7.28 -8.78 7.82
N SER A 240 -6.52 -9.77 8.31
CA SER A 240 -6.54 -10.16 9.73
C SER A 240 -6.04 -9.05 10.67
N ILE A 241 -5.02 -8.30 10.26
CA ILE A 241 -4.49 -7.16 11.01
C ILE A 241 -5.48 -6.00 10.93
N ASP A 242 -5.97 -5.70 9.73
CA ASP A 242 -6.93 -4.62 9.46
C ASP A 242 -8.18 -4.78 10.35
N ASN A 243 -8.73 -6.00 10.40
CA ASN A 243 -9.86 -6.35 11.25
C ASN A 243 -9.56 -6.19 12.75
N SER A 244 -8.36 -6.56 13.18
CA SER A 244 -7.94 -6.43 14.59
C SER A 244 -7.82 -4.96 15.01
N ILE A 245 -7.29 -4.10 14.14
CA ILE A 245 -7.20 -2.65 14.40
C ILE A 245 -8.61 -2.03 14.46
N ASN A 246 -9.48 -2.38 13.50
CA ASN A 246 -10.86 -1.89 13.43
C ASN A 246 -11.70 -2.29 14.65
N GLN A 247 -11.54 -3.51 15.18
CA GLN A 247 -12.26 -3.97 16.37
C GLN A 247 -11.90 -3.17 17.62
N LEU A 248 -10.66 -2.68 17.72
CA LEU A 248 -10.23 -1.80 18.82
C LEU A 248 -10.63 -0.34 18.61
N GLY A 249 -11.18 0.02 17.45
CA GLY A 249 -11.57 1.40 17.13
C GLY A 249 -10.39 2.36 17.02
N ILE A 250 -9.17 1.84 16.81
CA ILE A 250 -7.96 2.65 16.66
C ILE A 250 -7.96 3.30 15.28
N GLU A 251 -7.67 4.60 15.21
CA GLU A 251 -7.48 5.31 13.94
C GLU A 251 -6.21 4.81 13.24
N TRP A 252 -6.35 4.35 12.00
CA TRP A 252 -5.23 3.81 11.23
C TRP A 252 -5.39 4.02 9.73
N ARG A 253 -4.27 3.86 9.01
CA ARG A 253 -4.22 3.76 7.55
C ARG A 253 -3.05 2.90 7.09
N TYR A 254 -3.11 2.41 5.85
CA TYR A 254 -2.02 1.66 5.25
C TYR A 254 -1.31 2.45 4.15
N ASN A 255 0.00 2.63 4.28
CA ASN A 255 0.82 3.24 3.25
C ASN A 255 1.40 2.16 2.34
N ALA A 256 0.75 1.90 1.21
CA ALA A 256 1.17 0.88 0.25
C ALA A 256 2.57 1.15 -0.33
N LYS A 257 2.90 2.41 -0.60
CA LYS A 257 4.20 2.84 -1.15
C LYS A 257 5.39 2.53 -0.24
N ARG A 258 5.17 2.55 1.08
CA ARG A 258 6.19 2.30 2.11
C ARG A 258 5.98 0.97 2.86
N ASN A 259 5.04 0.14 2.39
CA ASN A 259 4.66 -1.16 2.95
C ASN A 259 4.51 -1.12 4.48
N ARG A 260 3.58 -0.29 4.95
CA ARG A 260 3.52 0.05 6.37
C ARG A 260 2.16 0.49 6.86
N TYR A 261 1.80 -0.02 8.03
CA TYR A 261 0.71 0.48 8.85
C TYR A 261 1.09 1.75 9.61
N ILE A 262 0.15 2.69 9.69
CA ILE A 262 0.27 3.93 10.46
C ILE A 262 -0.94 4.00 11.40
N LEU A 263 -0.71 3.89 12.70
CA LEU A 263 -1.75 3.91 13.73
C LEU A 263 -1.57 5.14 14.63
N THR A 264 -2.67 5.78 15.02
CA THR A 264 -2.69 6.83 16.04
C THR A 264 -3.16 6.23 17.35
N ILE A 265 -2.24 6.05 18.30
CA ILE A 265 -2.54 5.42 19.61
C ILE A 265 -2.86 6.49 20.64
N LEU A 266 -4.09 6.46 21.14
CA LEU A 266 -4.58 7.31 22.23
C LEU A 266 -4.30 6.66 23.60
N PRO A 267 -4.30 7.44 24.68
CA PRO A 267 -4.15 6.90 26.04
C PRO A 267 -5.22 5.87 26.42
N SER A 268 -6.44 6.00 25.88
CA SER A 268 -7.55 5.05 26.07
C SER A 268 -7.27 3.67 25.48
N ASP A 269 -6.48 3.61 24.41
CA ASP A 269 -6.28 2.37 23.66
C ASP A 269 -5.31 1.44 24.40
N MET A 270 -4.48 2.00 25.27
CA MET A 270 -3.43 1.28 26.01
C MET A 270 -3.94 0.13 26.87
N GLU A 271 -5.23 0.13 27.26
CA GLU A 271 -5.83 -0.92 28.09
C GLU A 271 -5.95 -2.27 27.35
N ASN A 272 -6.14 -2.26 26.02
CA ASN A 272 -6.46 -3.46 25.24
C ASN A 272 -5.56 -3.66 24.01
N ILE A 273 -4.53 -2.83 23.84
CA ILE A 273 -3.70 -2.82 22.62
C ILE A 273 -2.66 -3.95 22.55
N GLU A 274 -2.37 -4.63 23.67
CA GLU A 274 -1.25 -5.57 23.75
C GLU A 274 -1.25 -6.63 22.64
N ASP A 275 -2.38 -7.33 22.45
CA ASP A 275 -2.51 -8.40 21.45
C ASP A 275 -2.29 -7.86 20.03
N LEU A 276 -2.76 -6.65 19.74
CA LEU A 276 -2.52 -5.99 18.46
C LEU A 276 -1.03 -5.68 18.26
N ILE A 277 -0.32 -5.21 19.29
CA ILE A 277 1.12 -4.95 19.20
C ILE A 277 1.90 -6.25 18.98
N LEU A 278 1.50 -7.34 19.62
CA LEU A 278 2.11 -8.66 19.40
C LEU A 278 1.92 -9.12 17.96
N LEU A 279 0.71 -9.00 17.41
CA LEU A 279 0.39 -9.35 16.03
C LEU A 279 1.18 -8.49 15.02
N LEU A 280 1.21 -7.18 15.23
CA LEU A 280 1.96 -6.24 14.39
C LEU A 280 3.47 -6.50 14.44
N THR A 281 3.99 -6.83 15.63
CA THR A 281 5.40 -7.19 15.80
C THR A 281 5.74 -8.46 15.05
N GLU A 282 4.90 -9.48 15.13
CA GLU A 282 5.08 -10.75 14.40
C GLU A 282 5.06 -10.56 12.88
N ALA A 283 4.20 -9.68 12.37
CA ALA A 283 4.13 -9.37 10.94
C ALA A 283 5.35 -8.56 10.42
N ALA A 284 5.93 -7.72 11.28
CA ALA A 284 7.02 -6.81 10.91
C ALA A 284 8.41 -7.38 11.20
N TYR A 285 8.55 -8.17 12.26
CA TYR A 285 9.81 -8.73 12.71
C TYR A 285 10.12 -10.01 11.93
N LYS A 286 11.18 -9.95 11.11
CA LYS A 286 11.77 -11.12 10.45
C LYS A 286 13.13 -11.34 11.13
N GLU A 287 13.32 -12.51 11.74
CA GLU A 287 14.61 -12.91 12.34
C GLU A 287 15.76 -12.87 11.34
#